data_AF-A0A4R8ZJ98-F1
#
_entry.id   AF-A0A4R8ZJ98-F1
#
_cell.length_a   1.000
_cell.length_b   1.000
_cell.length_c   1.000
_cell.angle_alpha   90.00
_cell.angle_beta   90.00
_cell.angle_gamma   90.00
#
_symmetry.space_group_name_H-M   'P 1'
#
loop_
_entity.id
_entity.type
_entity.pdbx_description
1 polymer ?
#
loop_
_entity_poly.entity_id
_entity_poly.type
_entity_poly.pdbx_seq_one_letter_code
_entity_poly.pdbx_strand_id
1 'polypeptide(L)'
;MARIKNGSGSDDPTADRVEEYSNLSLQQVDEAHRIDGITGPPLHVENELDTFGREQEPLWKAEGILQSRPALITHSGLKVQVETAEYLSRRHRRLVKRAQRRLERTLAALSPFVRRKKGQKAWFMVRTGLLLLGDVAGQAGAQIYYGEIPELALIQALAAGVAVVTAGLVGGEIKDLRMAGKRKTERANLTKQQEPFAHLFDGTDDGTHIVKALVYTGATVGVLISTGILALRSTIDGPLSGLVYGALAAGIAAASFISSYIVTDEIADAIDTAEKDYERTIKRQTNLAASAPLKTALEKIAEDESIRREYEVRGQAALLTYEGLKHRVLRRNPGVAGHSPAHAPEPVVGRRARADGSGV
;
A
#
# COMPACT_ATOMS: atom_id res chain seq x y z
N MET A 1 -23.88 23.11 -19.97
CA MET A 1 -22.53 22.82 -20.52
C MET A 1 -22.04 24.09 -21.22
N ALA A 2 -21.37 24.97 -20.48
CA ALA A 2 -20.75 26.17 -21.05
C ALA A 2 -19.33 25.80 -21.51
N ARG A 3 -19.08 25.92 -22.81
CA ARG A 3 -17.79 25.67 -23.43
C ARG A 3 -16.86 26.81 -23.05
N ILE A 4 -16.01 26.61 -22.05
CA ILE A 4 -14.90 27.51 -21.73
C ILE A 4 -14.03 27.54 -22.99
N LYS A 5 -13.99 28.69 -23.67
CA LYS A 5 -13.03 28.94 -24.75
C LYS A 5 -11.66 28.88 -24.09
N ASN A 6 -10.87 27.83 -24.38
CA ASN A 6 -9.44 27.84 -24.16
C ASN A 6 -8.88 28.96 -25.04
N GLY A 7 -8.74 30.16 -24.46
CA GLY A 7 -7.97 31.25 -25.03
C GLY A 7 -6.50 30.86 -24.97
N SER A 8 -6.04 30.11 -25.97
CA SER A 8 -4.61 29.94 -26.25
C SER A 8 -4.07 31.07 -27.14
N GLY A 9 -4.81 32.18 -27.25
CA GLY A 9 -4.27 33.44 -27.75
C GLY A 9 -3.46 34.03 -26.63
N SER A 10 -2.14 34.03 -26.80
CA SER A 10 -1.16 34.68 -25.94
C SER A 10 -1.29 36.20 -26.04
N ASP A 11 -2.44 36.74 -25.67
CA ASP A 11 -2.59 38.17 -25.38
C ASP A 11 -1.98 38.36 -23.99
N ASP A 12 -0.66 38.25 -23.89
CA ASP A 12 0.07 38.64 -22.70
C ASP A 12 0.18 40.17 -22.74
N PRO A 13 -0.67 40.91 -22.01
CA PRO A 13 -0.67 42.37 -22.06
C PRO A 13 0.67 42.94 -21.57
N THR A 14 1.50 42.14 -20.90
CA THR A 14 2.86 42.56 -20.55
C THR A 14 3.78 42.55 -21.76
N ALA A 15 3.64 41.61 -22.71
CA ALA A 15 4.47 41.54 -23.90
C ALA A 15 4.23 42.73 -24.84
N ASP A 16 2.97 43.06 -25.12
CA ASP A 16 2.60 44.20 -25.96
C ASP A 16 3.09 45.53 -25.37
N ARG A 17 2.93 45.70 -24.05
CA ARG A 17 3.43 46.89 -23.35
C ARG A 17 4.95 46.94 -23.32
N VAL A 18 5.62 45.80 -23.11
CA VAL A 18 7.09 45.75 -23.14
C VAL A 18 7.60 46.20 -24.51
N GLU A 19 6.95 45.79 -25.60
CA GLU A 19 7.30 46.24 -26.95
C GLU A 19 7.05 47.75 -27.14
N GLU A 20 5.88 48.25 -26.74
CA GLU A 20 5.53 49.67 -26.80
C GLU A 20 6.55 50.55 -26.07
N TYR A 21 6.79 50.27 -24.79
CA TYR A 21 7.75 51.03 -23.97
C TYR A 21 9.19 50.84 -24.41
N SER A 22 9.53 49.70 -25.02
CA SER A 22 10.88 49.52 -25.55
C SER A 22 11.18 50.54 -26.64
N ASN A 23 10.19 50.92 -27.45
CA ASN A 23 10.35 51.86 -28.57
C ASN A 23 10.10 53.32 -28.20
N LEU A 24 9.86 53.62 -26.92
CA LEU A 24 9.58 54.97 -26.43
C LEU A 24 10.80 55.89 -26.51
N SER A 25 10.65 57.01 -27.23
CA SER A 25 11.61 58.12 -27.29
C SER A 25 11.07 59.29 -26.46
N LEU A 26 11.82 59.72 -25.45
CA LEU A 26 11.49 60.89 -24.65
C LEU A 26 11.85 62.17 -25.40
N GLN A 27 11.05 63.23 -25.24
CA GLN A 27 11.27 64.52 -25.89
C GLN A 27 12.61 65.15 -25.43
N GLN A 28 13.39 65.69 -26.38
CA GLN A 28 14.73 66.21 -26.09
C GLN A 28 14.71 67.50 -25.24
N VAL A 29 15.75 67.68 -24.44
CA VAL A 29 15.89 68.67 -23.37
C VAL A 29 15.94 70.13 -23.82
N ASP A 30 16.05 70.43 -25.12
CA ASP A 30 15.94 71.81 -25.62
C ASP A 30 14.54 72.41 -25.38
N GLU A 31 13.54 71.58 -25.06
CA GLU A 31 12.16 71.99 -24.71
C GLU A 31 11.74 71.64 -23.26
N ALA A 32 12.54 70.86 -22.51
CA ALA A 32 12.22 70.43 -21.15
C ALA A 32 13.46 70.52 -20.25
N HIS A 33 13.35 71.21 -19.10
CA HIS A 33 14.48 71.43 -18.18
C HIS A 33 15.17 70.10 -17.81
N ARG A 34 16.51 70.04 -17.97
CA ARG A 34 17.33 68.87 -17.63
C ARG A 34 17.18 68.55 -16.14
N ILE A 35 16.74 67.33 -15.83
CA ILE A 35 16.66 66.83 -14.46
C ILE A 35 17.86 65.89 -14.25
N ASP A 36 18.65 66.12 -13.21
CA ASP A 36 19.71 65.18 -12.83
C ASP A 36 19.08 63.88 -12.32
N GLY A 37 19.20 62.79 -13.07
CA GLY A 37 18.57 61.49 -12.75
C GLY A 37 19.06 60.83 -11.45
N ILE A 38 20.05 61.39 -10.75
CA ILE A 38 20.59 60.85 -9.48
C ILE A 38 19.96 61.54 -8.25
N THR A 39 19.60 62.82 -8.37
CA THR A 39 19.12 63.66 -7.24
C THR A 39 17.82 64.39 -7.53
N GLY A 40 17.34 64.34 -8.78
CA GLY A 40 16.08 64.92 -9.21
C GLY A 40 14.88 64.02 -8.91
N PRO A 41 13.66 64.57 -9.00
CA PRO A 41 12.44 63.78 -8.89
C PRO A 41 12.36 62.74 -10.02
N PRO A 42 11.80 61.54 -9.77
CA PRO A 42 11.68 60.50 -10.78
C PRO A 42 10.83 60.98 -11.98
N LEU A 43 11.21 60.55 -13.17
CA LEU A 43 10.47 60.83 -14.40
C LEU A 43 9.09 60.18 -14.33
N HIS A 44 8.09 60.77 -15.00
CA HIS A 44 6.74 60.21 -15.02
C HIS A 44 6.72 58.76 -15.52
N VAL A 45 7.53 58.46 -16.54
CA VAL A 45 7.67 57.11 -17.10
C VAL A 45 8.28 56.11 -16.11
N GLU A 46 9.16 56.56 -15.20
CA GLU A 46 9.72 55.70 -14.15
C GLU A 46 8.65 55.34 -13.13
N ASN A 47 7.86 56.34 -12.70
CA ASN A 47 6.75 56.13 -11.76
C ASN A 47 5.67 55.21 -12.36
N GLU A 48 5.38 55.36 -13.66
CA GLU A 48 4.44 54.52 -14.39
C GLU A 48 4.92 53.07 -14.49
N LEU A 49 6.18 52.85 -14.89
CA LEU A 49 6.78 51.50 -14.96
C LEU A 49 6.91 50.85 -13.57
N ASP A 50 7.23 51.62 -12.53
CA ASP A 50 7.26 51.12 -11.15
C ASP A 50 5.87 50.75 -10.65
N THR A 51 4.84 51.52 -11.04
CA THR A 51 3.45 51.23 -10.72
C THR A 51 3.01 49.94 -11.42
N PHE A 52 3.26 49.81 -12.74
CA PHE A 52 2.94 48.59 -13.49
C PHE A 52 3.68 47.37 -12.99
N GLY A 53 4.97 47.52 -12.62
CA GLY A 53 5.75 46.45 -12.02
C GLY A 53 5.12 45.96 -10.71
N ARG A 54 4.78 46.88 -9.80
CA ARG A 54 4.14 46.55 -8.51
C ARG A 54 2.75 45.94 -8.66
N GLU A 55 2.04 46.25 -9.73
CA GLU A 55 0.75 45.62 -10.06
C GLU A 55 0.89 44.16 -10.52
N GLN A 56 2.05 43.76 -11.07
CA GLN A 56 2.23 42.40 -11.62
C GLN A 56 2.07 41.32 -10.55
N GLU A 57 2.76 41.43 -9.42
CA GLU A 57 2.72 40.42 -8.38
C GLU A 57 1.29 40.11 -7.88
N PRO A 58 0.45 41.09 -7.48
CA PRO A 58 -0.91 40.80 -7.04
C PRO A 58 -1.81 40.29 -8.18
N LEU A 59 -1.61 40.73 -9.43
CA LEU A 59 -2.35 40.23 -10.59
C LEU A 59 -2.05 38.76 -10.86
N TRP A 60 -0.77 38.39 -10.98
CA TRP A 60 -0.35 37.01 -11.18
C TRP A 60 -0.74 36.12 -10.00
N LYS A 61 -0.65 36.63 -8.77
CA LYS A 61 -1.14 35.90 -7.58
C LYS A 61 -2.64 35.65 -7.63
N ALA A 62 -3.44 36.63 -8.04
CA ALA A 62 -4.88 36.47 -8.19
C ALA A 62 -5.23 35.45 -9.28
N GLU A 63 -4.54 35.49 -10.42
CA GLU A 63 -4.69 34.50 -11.49
C GLU A 63 -4.29 33.10 -11.02
N GLY A 64 -3.19 32.96 -10.28
CA GLY A 64 -2.79 31.69 -9.68
C GLY A 64 -3.86 31.10 -8.75
N ILE A 65 -4.54 31.93 -7.96
CA ILE A 65 -5.67 31.49 -7.12
C ILE A 65 -6.87 31.04 -7.96
N LEU A 66 -7.16 31.72 -9.08
CA LEU A 66 -8.24 31.33 -9.98
C LEU A 66 -7.94 29.98 -10.66
N GLN A 67 -6.71 29.81 -11.16
CA GLN A 67 -6.28 28.60 -11.84
C GLN A 67 -6.15 27.41 -10.89
N SER A 68 -5.78 27.62 -9.62
CA SER A 68 -5.66 26.55 -8.63
C SER A 68 -7.01 26.09 -8.05
N ARG A 69 -8.08 26.88 -8.24
CA ARG A 69 -9.41 26.65 -7.66
C ARG A 69 -10.03 25.27 -7.97
N PRO A 70 -9.96 24.71 -9.20
CA PRO A 70 -10.52 23.38 -9.48
C PRO A 70 -9.88 22.26 -8.65
N ALA A 71 -8.56 22.33 -8.45
CA ALA A 71 -7.84 21.39 -7.60
C ALA A 71 -8.28 21.52 -6.13
N LEU A 72 -8.40 22.76 -5.65
CA LEU A 72 -8.87 23.04 -4.29
C LEU A 72 -10.32 22.59 -4.03
N ILE A 73 -11.22 22.78 -4.99
CA ILE A 73 -12.62 22.30 -4.90
C ILE A 73 -12.64 20.78 -4.80
N THR A 74 -11.85 20.09 -5.63
CA THR A 74 -11.77 18.63 -5.62
C THR A 74 -11.23 18.12 -4.27
N HIS A 75 -10.13 18.71 -3.78
CA HIS A 75 -9.59 18.41 -2.45
C HIS A 75 -10.65 18.62 -1.35
N SER A 76 -11.35 19.76 -1.37
CA SER A 76 -12.37 20.11 -0.38
C SER A 76 -13.56 19.15 -0.43
N GLY A 77 -13.97 18.70 -1.62
CA GLY A 77 -15.04 17.71 -1.80
C GLY A 77 -14.68 16.32 -1.25
N LEU A 78 -13.39 15.98 -1.22
CA LEU A 78 -12.90 14.72 -0.66
C LEU A 78 -12.66 14.76 0.86
N LYS A 79 -12.74 15.93 1.50
CA LYS A 79 -12.35 16.14 2.91
C LYS A 79 -12.95 15.12 3.88
N VAL A 80 -14.27 14.90 3.82
CA VAL A 80 -14.95 13.93 4.71
C VAL A 80 -14.46 12.49 4.48
N GLN A 81 -14.19 12.12 3.24
CA GLN A 81 -13.69 10.79 2.89
C GLN A 81 -12.25 10.60 3.37
N VAL A 82 -11.40 11.62 3.22
CA VAL A 82 -10.02 11.64 3.73
C VAL A 82 -10.00 11.52 5.24
N GLU A 83 -10.77 12.35 5.95
CA GLU A 83 -10.88 12.30 7.41
C GLU A 83 -11.35 10.92 7.90
N THR A 84 -12.32 10.33 7.21
CA THR A 84 -12.80 8.97 7.49
C THR A 84 -11.71 7.93 7.25
N ALA A 85 -11.01 7.99 6.12
CA ALA A 85 -9.93 7.07 5.78
C ALA A 85 -8.77 7.18 6.78
N GLU A 86 -8.38 8.38 7.17
CA GLU A 86 -7.38 8.63 8.19
C GLU A 86 -7.81 8.11 9.57
N TYR A 87 -9.07 8.34 9.96
CA TYR A 87 -9.61 7.84 11.21
C TYR A 87 -9.58 6.30 11.25
N LEU A 88 -10.05 5.65 10.18
CA LEU A 88 -10.02 4.20 10.05
C LEU A 88 -8.59 3.66 10.05
N SER A 89 -7.67 4.30 9.32
CA SER A 89 -6.25 3.96 9.30
C SER A 89 -5.61 4.07 10.69
N ARG A 90 -5.88 5.17 11.42
CA ARG A 90 -5.39 5.36 12.80
C ARG A 90 -5.94 4.29 13.75
N ARG A 91 -7.22 3.96 13.66
CA ARG A 91 -7.85 2.90 14.47
C ARG A 91 -7.27 1.53 14.14
N HIS A 92 -7.08 1.25 12.85
CA HIS A 92 -6.60 -0.05 12.38
C HIS A 92 -5.11 -0.29 12.72
N ARG A 93 -4.29 0.78 12.80
CA ARG A 93 -2.93 0.70 13.37
C ARG A 93 -2.90 0.14 14.79
N ARG A 94 -3.92 0.44 15.62
CA ARG A 94 -4.03 -0.15 16.97
C ARG A 94 -4.36 -1.65 16.90
N LEU A 95 -5.15 -2.08 15.92
CA LEU A 95 -5.47 -3.50 15.69
C LEU A 95 -4.24 -4.28 15.22
N VAL A 96 -3.45 -3.72 14.30
CA VAL A 96 -2.17 -4.31 13.88
C VAL A 96 -1.24 -4.49 15.07
N LYS A 97 -1.08 -3.47 15.92
CA LYS A 97 -0.27 -3.58 17.16
C LYS A 97 -0.81 -4.66 18.12
N ARG A 98 -2.14 -4.81 18.23
CA ARG A 98 -2.74 -5.87 19.05
C ARG A 98 -2.49 -7.26 18.46
N ALA A 99 -2.65 -7.41 17.15
CA ALA A 99 -2.37 -8.66 16.45
C ALA A 99 -0.89 -9.05 16.53
N GLN A 100 0.02 -8.08 16.38
CA GLN A 100 1.46 -8.27 16.58
C GLN A 100 1.77 -8.77 17.99
N ARG A 101 1.26 -8.08 19.03
CA ARG A 101 1.46 -8.51 20.43
C ARG A 101 0.85 -9.88 20.70
N ARG A 102 -0.28 -10.20 20.08
CA ARG A 102 -0.90 -11.54 20.19
C ARG A 102 0.03 -12.58 19.58
N LEU A 103 0.54 -12.34 18.36
CA LEU A 103 1.51 -13.22 17.70
C LEU A 103 2.77 -13.40 18.53
N GLU A 104 3.39 -12.32 19.01
CA GLU A 104 4.59 -12.36 19.86
C GLU A 104 4.36 -13.18 21.13
N ARG A 105 3.21 -13.01 21.80
CA ARG A 105 2.84 -13.80 22.98
C ARG A 105 2.59 -15.27 22.64
N THR A 106 1.88 -15.55 21.55
CA THR A 106 1.65 -16.91 21.09
C THR A 106 2.99 -17.59 20.79
N LEU A 107 3.89 -16.94 20.05
CA LEU A 107 5.22 -17.48 19.75
C LEU A 107 6.05 -17.70 21.02
N ALA A 108 6.09 -16.73 21.94
CA ALA A 108 6.84 -16.87 23.19
C ALA A 108 6.31 -18.03 24.06
N ALA A 109 4.99 -18.18 24.15
CA ALA A 109 4.36 -19.22 24.97
C ALA A 109 4.44 -20.63 24.35
N LEU A 110 4.30 -20.72 23.02
CA LEU A 110 4.03 -21.97 22.31
C LEU A 110 5.20 -22.49 21.47
N SER A 111 6.11 -21.63 21.00
CA SER A 111 7.21 -22.06 20.11
C SER A 111 8.09 -23.21 20.67
N PRO A 112 8.38 -23.31 21.98
CA PRO A 112 9.18 -24.43 22.50
C PRO A 112 8.48 -25.80 22.38
N PHE A 113 7.16 -25.81 22.19
CA PHE A 113 6.34 -27.03 22.16
C PHE A 113 5.93 -27.45 20.74
N VAL A 114 6.28 -26.65 19.72
CA VAL A 114 6.01 -26.96 18.31
C VAL A 114 6.86 -28.14 17.86
N ARG A 115 6.22 -29.11 17.21
CA ARG A 115 6.92 -30.27 16.61
C ARG A 115 6.84 -30.32 15.10
N ARG A 116 5.83 -29.68 14.52
CA ARG A 116 5.63 -29.62 13.07
C ARG A 116 6.69 -28.73 12.40
N LYS A 117 7.30 -29.22 11.30
CA LYS A 117 8.19 -28.40 10.47
C LYS A 117 7.39 -27.38 9.65
N LYS A 118 7.96 -26.18 9.42
CA LYS A 118 7.34 -25.17 8.56
C LYS A 118 7.08 -25.74 7.15
N GLY A 119 5.90 -25.49 6.59
CA GLY A 119 5.49 -25.98 5.26
C GLY A 119 4.94 -27.41 5.22
N GLN A 120 5.08 -28.19 6.29
CA GLN A 120 4.61 -29.58 6.35
C GLN A 120 3.08 -29.70 6.15
N LYS A 121 2.30 -28.71 6.61
CA LYS A 121 0.85 -28.63 6.40
C LYS A 121 0.47 -28.52 4.93
N ALA A 122 1.20 -27.70 4.15
CA ALA A 122 0.96 -27.56 2.72
C ALA A 122 1.28 -28.87 1.98
N TRP A 123 2.43 -29.48 2.31
CA TRP A 123 2.82 -30.78 1.74
C TRP A 123 1.81 -31.88 2.07
N PHE A 124 1.28 -31.90 3.30
CA PHE A 124 0.20 -32.80 3.69
C PHE A 124 -1.04 -32.62 2.84
N MET A 125 -1.50 -31.38 2.64
CA MET A 125 -2.68 -31.12 1.79
C MET A 125 -2.46 -31.59 0.35
N VAL A 126 -1.27 -31.36 -0.21
CA VAL A 126 -0.91 -31.84 -1.55
C VAL A 126 -0.93 -33.37 -1.61
N ARG A 127 -0.28 -34.05 -0.66
CA ARG A 127 -0.23 -35.52 -0.60
C ARG A 127 -1.62 -36.12 -0.42
N THR A 128 -2.44 -35.56 0.46
CA THR A 128 -3.82 -36.01 0.68
C THR A 128 -4.67 -35.80 -0.57
N GLY A 129 -4.49 -34.68 -1.27
CA GLY A 129 -5.14 -34.45 -2.57
C GLY A 129 -4.72 -35.46 -3.63
N LEU A 130 -3.43 -35.79 -3.73
CA LEU A 130 -2.93 -36.80 -4.67
C LEU A 130 -3.44 -38.21 -4.33
N LEU A 131 -3.50 -38.59 -3.05
CA LEU A 131 -4.07 -39.87 -2.61
C LEU A 131 -5.56 -39.96 -2.98
N LEU A 132 -6.32 -38.88 -2.73
CA LEU A 132 -7.73 -38.81 -3.09
C LEU A 132 -7.92 -38.94 -4.60
N LEU A 133 -7.19 -38.16 -5.40
CA LEU A 133 -7.27 -38.20 -6.86
C LEU A 133 -6.90 -39.59 -7.41
N GLY A 134 -5.88 -40.23 -6.86
CA GLY A 134 -5.48 -41.58 -7.24
C GLY A 134 -6.57 -42.63 -6.94
N ASP A 135 -7.20 -42.55 -5.77
CA ASP A 135 -8.29 -43.46 -5.40
C ASP A 135 -9.52 -43.27 -6.28
N VAL A 136 -9.91 -42.00 -6.51
CA VAL A 136 -11.04 -41.67 -7.39
C VAL A 136 -10.78 -42.15 -8.82
N ALA A 137 -9.60 -41.89 -9.36
CA ALA A 137 -9.25 -42.31 -10.72
C ALA A 137 -9.22 -43.84 -10.85
N GLY A 138 -8.68 -44.55 -9.86
CA GLY A 138 -8.66 -46.01 -9.82
C GLY A 138 -10.07 -46.60 -9.76
N GLN A 139 -10.91 -46.12 -8.85
CA GLN A 139 -12.28 -46.63 -8.67
C GLN A 139 -13.19 -46.28 -9.85
N ALA A 140 -13.19 -45.03 -10.29
CA ALA A 140 -14.01 -44.58 -11.42
C ALA A 140 -13.56 -45.23 -12.73
N GLY A 141 -12.26 -45.31 -13.00
CA GLY A 141 -11.72 -45.98 -14.18
C GLY A 141 -12.11 -47.45 -14.22
N ALA A 142 -12.07 -48.11 -13.06
CA ALA A 142 -12.54 -49.48 -12.96
C ALA A 142 -14.07 -49.56 -13.19
N GLN A 143 -14.92 -48.75 -12.56
CA GLN A 143 -16.37 -48.75 -12.80
C GLN A 143 -16.77 -48.50 -14.25
N ILE A 144 -16.13 -47.52 -14.91
CA ILE A 144 -16.33 -47.20 -16.32
C ILE A 144 -15.99 -48.41 -17.19
N TYR A 145 -14.91 -49.12 -16.88
CA TYR A 145 -14.52 -50.33 -17.61
C TYR A 145 -15.59 -51.44 -17.55
N TYR A 146 -16.41 -51.50 -16.49
CA TYR A 146 -17.55 -52.44 -16.38
C TYR A 146 -18.86 -51.91 -16.95
N GLY A 147 -18.83 -50.78 -17.65
CA GLY A 147 -20.01 -50.23 -18.30
C GLY A 147 -20.94 -49.44 -17.37
N GLU A 148 -20.47 -49.02 -16.19
CA GLU A 148 -21.20 -47.98 -15.45
C GLU A 148 -21.19 -46.65 -16.21
N ILE A 149 -22.25 -45.86 -16.01
CA ILE A 149 -22.34 -44.50 -16.54
C ILE A 149 -21.20 -43.67 -15.90
N PRO A 150 -20.30 -43.06 -16.70
CA PRO A 150 -19.11 -42.39 -16.17
C PRO A 150 -19.37 -41.33 -15.09
N GLU A 151 -20.49 -40.64 -15.19
CA GLU A 151 -20.90 -39.62 -14.21
C GLU A 151 -21.21 -40.23 -12.83
N LEU A 152 -21.95 -41.34 -12.81
CA LEU A 152 -22.31 -42.03 -11.56
C LEU A 152 -21.06 -42.68 -10.93
N ALA A 153 -20.22 -43.28 -11.77
CA ALA A 153 -18.95 -43.86 -11.36
C ALA A 153 -18.05 -42.83 -10.66
N LEU A 154 -17.88 -41.64 -11.27
CA LEU A 154 -17.09 -40.57 -10.69
C LEU A 154 -17.64 -40.09 -9.35
N ILE A 155 -18.95 -39.92 -9.22
CA ILE A 155 -19.59 -39.48 -7.96
C ILE A 155 -19.39 -40.53 -6.87
N GLN A 156 -19.58 -41.82 -7.19
CA GLN A 156 -19.41 -42.91 -6.23
C GLN A 156 -17.96 -43.07 -5.79
N ALA A 157 -17.01 -43.02 -6.73
CA ALA A 157 -15.58 -43.05 -6.46
C ALA A 157 -15.14 -41.85 -5.59
N LEU A 158 -15.64 -40.65 -5.88
CA LEU A 158 -15.37 -39.45 -5.07
C LEU A 158 -15.90 -39.61 -3.64
N ALA A 159 -17.14 -40.07 -3.47
CA ALA A 159 -17.73 -40.28 -2.16
C ALA A 159 -16.93 -41.31 -1.33
N ALA A 160 -16.55 -42.44 -1.95
CA ALA A 160 -15.74 -43.47 -1.32
C ALA A 160 -14.35 -42.95 -0.94
N GLY A 161 -13.65 -42.28 -1.86
CA GLY A 161 -12.32 -41.73 -1.59
C GLY A 161 -12.32 -40.66 -0.50
N VAL A 162 -13.33 -39.78 -0.47
CA VAL A 162 -13.51 -38.81 0.62
C VAL A 162 -13.71 -39.55 1.94
N ALA A 163 -14.57 -40.56 1.99
CA ALA A 163 -14.82 -41.34 3.21
C ALA A 163 -13.54 -42.04 3.73
N VAL A 164 -12.75 -42.66 2.84
CA VAL A 164 -11.48 -43.31 3.17
C VAL A 164 -10.47 -42.30 3.74
N VAL A 165 -10.30 -41.15 3.09
CA VAL A 165 -9.40 -40.10 3.57
C VAL A 165 -9.86 -39.58 4.92
N THR A 166 -11.16 -39.33 5.10
CA THR A 166 -11.75 -38.80 6.33
C THR A 166 -11.59 -39.76 7.50
N ALA A 167 -11.77 -41.06 7.28
CA ALA A 167 -11.51 -42.09 8.29
C ALA A 167 -10.04 -42.06 8.75
N GLY A 168 -9.10 -41.79 7.84
CA GLY A 168 -7.71 -41.59 8.18
C GLY A 168 -7.43 -40.32 9.01
N LEU A 169 -8.22 -39.26 8.89
CA LEU A 169 -7.94 -38.01 9.61
C LEU A 169 -7.96 -38.17 11.14
N VAL A 170 -8.65 -39.20 11.66
CA VAL A 170 -8.69 -39.56 13.10
C VAL A 170 -7.29 -39.75 13.72
N GLY A 171 -6.27 -40.10 12.92
CA GLY A 171 -4.89 -40.18 13.40
C GLY A 171 -4.39 -38.88 14.03
N GLY A 172 -4.93 -37.74 13.59
CA GLY A 172 -4.58 -36.43 14.15
C GLY A 172 -5.01 -36.27 15.60
N GLU A 173 -6.29 -36.56 15.88
CA GLU A 173 -6.89 -36.49 17.21
C GLU A 173 -6.13 -37.35 18.24
N ILE A 174 -5.66 -38.54 17.83
CA ILE A 174 -4.86 -39.41 18.70
C ILE A 174 -3.52 -38.77 19.04
N LYS A 175 -2.85 -38.16 18.05
CA LYS A 175 -1.60 -37.47 18.32
C LYS A 175 -1.84 -36.28 19.23
N ASP A 176 -2.86 -35.48 18.97
CA ASP A 176 -3.15 -34.29 19.74
C ASP A 176 -3.45 -34.64 21.20
N LEU A 177 -4.23 -35.70 21.48
CA LEU A 177 -4.37 -36.24 22.84
C LEU A 177 -3.05 -36.71 23.44
N ARG A 178 -2.25 -37.51 22.71
CA ARG A 178 -0.96 -38.00 23.20
C ARG A 178 -0.03 -36.83 23.53
N MET A 179 -0.08 -35.78 22.72
CA MET A 179 0.74 -34.59 22.86
C MET A 179 0.24 -33.70 23.99
N ALA A 180 -1.06 -33.53 24.16
CA ALA A 180 -1.67 -32.86 25.31
C ALA A 180 -1.29 -33.57 26.62
N GLY A 181 -1.37 -34.90 26.66
CA GLY A 181 -0.90 -35.69 27.81
C GLY A 181 0.58 -35.51 28.12
N LYS A 182 1.45 -35.43 27.09
CA LYS A 182 2.88 -35.14 27.26
C LYS A 182 3.17 -33.71 27.74
N ARG A 183 2.28 -32.76 27.45
CA ARG A 183 2.38 -31.35 27.85
C ARG A 183 1.66 -31.07 29.16
N LYS A 184 1.00 -32.07 29.75
CA LYS A 184 0.18 -31.93 30.95
C LYS A 184 0.98 -31.23 32.04
N THR A 185 0.55 -30.03 32.38
CA THR A 185 1.21 -29.18 33.36
C THR A 185 0.12 -28.63 34.26
N GLU A 186 0.31 -28.73 35.58
CA GLU A 186 -0.64 -28.15 36.52
C GLU A 186 -0.77 -26.64 36.28
N ARG A 187 -2.01 -26.14 36.35
CA ARG A 187 -2.30 -24.73 36.07
C ARG A 187 -1.52 -23.76 36.96
N ALA A 188 -1.17 -24.16 38.18
CA ALA A 188 -0.34 -23.40 39.09
C ALA A 188 1.12 -23.24 38.62
N ASN A 189 1.61 -24.15 37.78
CA ASN A 189 2.97 -24.17 37.24
C ASN A 189 3.07 -23.53 35.84
N LEU A 190 1.95 -23.12 35.24
CA LEU A 190 1.95 -22.42 33.96
C LEU A 190 2.55 -21.02 34.13
N THR A 191 3.39 -20.62 33.18
CA THR A 191 3.86 -19.24 33.13
C THR A 191 2.69 -18.30 32.80
N LYS A 192 2.78 -17.03 33.21
CA LYS A 192 1.77 -16.00 32.88
C LYS A 192 1.49 -15.86 31.38
N GLN A 193 2.44 -16.22 30.53
CA GLN A 193 2.29 -16.19 29.07
C GLN A 193 1.51 -17.40 28.54
N GLN A 194 1.53 -18.52 29.26
CA GLN A 194 0.84 -19.77 28.91
C GLN A 194 -0.58 -19.85 29.47
N GLU A 195 -0.92 -19.09 30.52
CA GLU A 195 -2.28 -19.06 31.10
C GLU A 195 -3.42 -18.90 30.06
N PRO A 196 -3.32 -18.02 29.04
CA PRO A 196 -4.36 -17.91 28.00
C PRO A 196 -4.52 -19.18 27.15
N PHE A 197 -3.50 -20.04 27.15
CA PHE A 197 -3.42 -21.28 26.40
C PHE A 197 -3.55 -22.52 27.31
N ALA A 198 -4.04 -22.37 28.55
CA ALA A 198 -4.14 -23.46 29.53
C ALA A 198 -4.83 -24.71 28.96
N HIS A 199 -5.86 -24.55 28.11
CA HIS A 199 -6.54 -25.65 27.43
C HIS A 199 -5.62 -26.58 26.60
N LEU A 200 -4.46 -26.10 26.13
CA LEU A 200 -3.46 -26.90 25.41
C LEU A 200 -2.53 -27.70 26.35
N PHE A 201 -2.57 -27.40 27.65
CA PHE A 201 -1.73 -27.98 28.72
C PHE A 201 -2.54 -28.70 29.80
N ASP A 202 -3.86 -28.50 29.88
CA ASP A 202 -4.71 -29.12 30.91
C ASP A 202 -4.73 -30.65 30.80
N GLY A 203 -4.40 -31.19 29.62
CA GLY A 203 -4.26 -32.63 29.39
C GLY A 203 -5.51 -33.41 29.78
N THR A 204 -6.70 -32.79 29.64
CA THR A 204 -7.97 -33.34 30.11
C THR A 204 -8.20 -34.73 29.52
N ASP A 205 -8.08 -35.73 30.40
CA ASP A 205 -8.25 -37.16 30.14
C ASP A 205 -9.68 -37.52 29.68
N ASP A 206 -10.64 -36.60 29.82
CA ASP A 206 -12.01 -36.74 29.31
C ASP A 206 -12.06 -36.88 27.78
N GLY A 207 -11.02 -36.49 27.02
CA GLY A 207 -11.00 -36.73 25.57
C GLY A 207 -10.70 -38.17 25.17
N THR A 208 -10.13 -38.99 26.06
CA THR A 208 -9.60 -40.31 25.70
C THR A 208 -10.67 -41.29 25.26
N HIS A 209 -11.86 -41.25 25.88
CA HIS A 209 -12.98 -42.11 25.48
C HIS A 209 -13.56 -41.68 24.12
N ILE A 210 -13.63 -40.37 23.85
CA ILE A 210 -14.09 -39.81 22.58
C ILE A 210 -13.14 -40.20 21.44
N VAL A 211 -11.83 -40.07 21.65
CA VAL A 211 -10.86 -40.47 20.63
C VAL A 211 -10.82 -41.97 20.45
N LYS A 212 -10.95 -42.77 21.51
CA LYS A 212 -11.15 -44.22 21.34
C LYS A 212 -12.38 -44.50 20.50
N ALA A 213 -13.51 -43.85 20.77
CA ALA A 213 -14.72 -43.98 19.97
C ALA A 213 -14.47 -43.58 18.51
N LEU A 214 -13.82 -42.44 18.24
CA LEU A 214 -13.46 -42.00 16.88
C LEU A 214 -12.53 -42.99 16.17
N VAL A 215 -11.56 -43.57 16.88
CA VAL A 215 -10.66 -44.59 16.33
C VAL A 215 -11.42 -45.85 15.98
N TYR A 216 -12.30 -46.32 16.87
CA TYR A 216 -13.15 -47.47 16.59
C TYR A 216 -14.07 -47.18 15.41
N THR A 217 -14.75 -46.03 15.38
CA THR A 217 -15.61 -45.62 14.26
C THR A 217 -14.83 -45.52 12.95
N GLY A 218 -13.65 -44.89 12.95
CA GLY A 218 -12.79 -44.78 11.78
C GLY A 218 -12.31 -46.16 11.28
N ALA A 219 -11.92 -47.04 12.20
CA ALA A 219 -11.55 -48.42 11.88
C ALA A 219 -12.74 -49.22 11.34
N THR A 220 -13.92 -49.10 11.95
CA THR A 220 -15.15 -49.75 11.48
C THR A 220 -15.54 -49.26 10.10
N VAL A 221 -15.50 -47.95 9.85
CA VAL A 221 -15.76 -47.36 8.52
C VAL A 221 -14.74 -47.87 7.51
N GLY A 222 -13.45 -47.90 7.85
CA GLY A 222 -12.41 -48.46 6.98
C GLY A 222 -12.67 -49.92 6.63
N VAL A 223 -13.01 -50.74 7.62
CA VAL A 223 -13.36 -52.16 7.42
C VAL A 223 -14.61 -52.29 6.54
N LEU A 224 -15.68 -51.55 6.82
CA LEU A 224 -16.92 -51.61 6.03
C LEU A 224 -16.70 -51.19 4.57
N ILE A 225 -15.92 -50.13 4.32
CA ILE A 225 -15.58 -49.69 2.96
C ILE A 225 -14.73 -50.75 2.26
N SER A 226 -13.68 -51.26 2.92
CA SER A 226 -12.85 -52.33 2.37
C SER A 226 -13.64 -53.60 2.07
N THR A 227 -14.55 -54.01 2.95
CA THR A 227 -15.44 -55.17 2.74
C THR A 227 -16.46 -54.90 1.64
N GLY A 228 -17.00 -53.69 1.54
CA GLY A 228 -17.92 -53.30 0.46
C GLY A 228 -17.24 -53.35 -0.91
N ILE A 229 -16.03 -52.78 -1.01
CA ILE A 229 -15.21 -52.83 -2.23
C ILE A 229 -14.84 -54.27 -2.56
N LEU A 230 -14.40 -55.05 -1.55
CA LEU A 230 -14.11 -56.47 -1.69
C LEU A 230 -15.31 -57.22 -2.28
N ALA A 231 -16.47 -57.14 -1.62
CA ALA A 231 -17.66 -57.88 -2.00
C ALA A 231 -18.13 -57.50 -3.42
N LEU A 232 -18.19 -56.20 -3.72
CA LEU A 232 -18.60 -55.69 -5.04
C LEU A 232 -17.63 -56.14 -6.14
N ARG A 233 -16.33 -56.16 -5.87
CA ARG A 233 -15.33 -56.57 -6.86
C ARG A 233 -15.23 -58.08 -6.99
N SER A 234 -15.40 -58.82 -5.90
CA SER A 234 -15.39 -60.28 -5.91
C SER A 234 -16.51 -60.87 -6.76
N THR A 235 -17.66 -60.20 -6.87
CA THR A 235 -18.77 -60.64 -7.72
C THR A 235 -18.55 -60.36 -9.20
N ILE A 236 -17.77 -59.34 -9.56
CA ILE A 236 -17.55 -58.93 -10.96
C ILE A 236 -16.29 -59.58 -11.54
N ASP A 237 -15.19 -59.52 -10.79
CA ASP A 237 -13.82 -59.78 -11.28
C ASP A 237 -13.18 -61.02 -10.66
N GLY A 238 -13.95 -61.78 -9.89
CA GLY A 238 -13.48 -62.91 -9.10
C GLY A 238 -12.90 -62.51 -7.73
N PRO A 239 -12.73 -63.47 -6.82
CA PRO A 239 -12.40 -63.20 -5.42
C PRO A 239 -11.04 -62.50 -5.24
N LEU A 240 -10.07 -62.77 -6.13
CA LEU A 240 -8.71 -62.26 -6.02
C LEU A 240 -8.62 -60.76 -6.31
N SER A 241 -9.31 -60.26 -7.32
CA SER A 241 -9.35 -58.82 -7.65
C SER A 241 -10.07 -58.01 -6.55
N GLY A 242 -11.17 -58.54 -5.99
CA GLY A 242 -11.83 -57.92 -4.85
C GLY A 242 -10.91 -57.78 -3.65
N LEU A 243 -10.11 -58.81 -3.36
CA LEU A 243 -9.08 -58.76 -2.32
C LEU A 243 -8.05 -57.65 -2.57
N VAL A 244 -7.57 -57.50 -3.80
CA VAL A 244 -6.62 -56.44 -4.16
C VAL A 244 -7.21 -55.05 -3.93
N TYR A 245 -8.43 -54.77 -4.43
CA TYR A 245 -9.04 -53.44 -4.27
C TYR A 245 -9.42 -53.12 -2.82
N GLY A 246 -9.94 -54.10 -2.07
CA GLY A 246 -10.23 -53.93 -0.65
C GLY A 246 -8.98 -53.64 0.18
N ALA A 247 -7.86 -54.33 -0.13
CA ALA A 247 -6.57 -54.11 0.49
C ALA A 247 -5.95 -52.76 0.12
N LEU A 248 -6.09 -52.31 -1.14
CA LEU A 248 -5.65 -50.98 -1.57
C LEU A 248 -6.40 -49.88 -0.81
N ALA A 249 -7.73 -49.98 -0.70
CA ALA A 249 -8.52 -49.01 0.08
C ALA A 249 -8.11 -48.97 1.56
N ALA A 250 -7.87 -50.14 2.18
CA ALA A 250 -7.37 -50.22 3.55
C ALA A 250 -5.97 -49.59 3.68
N GLY A 251 -5.10 -49.81 2.69
CA GLY A 251 -3.77 -49.21 2.62
C GLY A 251 -3.81 -47.68 2.52
N ILE A 252 -4.72 -47.13 1.70
CA ILE A 252 -4.92 -45.68 1.56
C ILE A 252 -5.47 -45.09 2.88
N ALA A 253 -6.44 -45.75 3.52
CA ALA A 253 -6.95 -45.34 4.83
C ALA A 253 -5.82 -45.28 5.87
N ALA A 254 -4.99 -46.34 5.96
CA ALA A 254 -3.87 -46.41 6.87
C ALA A 254 -2.79 -45.35 6.54
N ALA A 255 -2.50 -45.11 5.26
CA ALA A 255 -1.58 -44.08 4.83
C ALA A 255 -2.08 -42.66 5.16
N SER A 256 -3.39 -42.41 5.01
CA SER A 256 -4.05 -41.16 5.42
C SER A 256 -3.96 -40.99 6.94
N PHE A 257 -4.19 -42.06 7.70
CA PHE A 257 -4.02 -42.09 9.15
C PHE A 257 -2.61 -41.75 9.61
N ILE A 258 -1.60 -42.43 9.07
CA ILE A 258 -0.20 -42.16 9.40
C ILE A 258 0.16 -40.72 9.00
N SER A 259 -0.35 -40.24 7.86
CA SER A 259 -0.14 -38.85 7.40
C SER A 259 -0.69 -37.84 8.41
N SER A 260 -1.95 -38.00 8.79
CA SER A 260 -2.65 -37.12 9.73
C SER A 260 -1.94 -37.13 11.09
N TYR A 261 -1.60 -38.33 11.58
CA TYR A 261 -0.82 -38.50 12.80
C TYR A 261 0.53 -37.77 12.71
N ILE A 262 1.28 -37.83 11.61
CA ILE A 262 2.60 -37.18 11.58
C ILE A 262 2.47 -35.65 11.53
N VAL A 263 1.44 -35.11 10.89
CA VAL A 263 1.37 -33.69 10.50
C VAL A 263 0.58 -32.82 11.48
N THR A 264 -0.44 -33.36 12.15
CA THR A 264 -1.26 -32.61 13.13
C THR A 264 -0.43 -32.08 14.29
N ASP A 265 -0.68 -30.82 14.66
CA ASP A 265 -0.02 -30.16 15.79
C ASP A 265 -0.85 -28.91 16.14
N GLU A 266 -1.77 -29.03 17.10
CA GLU A 266 -2.64 -27.94 17.57
C GLU A 266 -1.87 -26.66 17.92
N ILE A 267 -0.66 -26.80 18.47
CA ILE A 267 0.18 -25.66 18.86
C ILE A 267 0.68 -24.93 17.61
N ALA A 268 1.13 -25.67 16.60
CA ALA A 268 1.51 -25.09 15.32
C ALA A 268 0.30 -24.44 14.63
N ASP A 269 -0.90 -25.01 14.76
CA ASP A 269 -2.13 -24.41 14.19
C ASP A 269 -2.55 -23.12 14.93
N ALA A 270 -2.35 -23.03 16.24
CA ALA A 270 -2.57 -21.80 17.01
C ALA A 270 -1.59 -20.69 16.60
N ILE A 271 -0.32 -21.03 16.37
CA ILE A 271 0.69 -20.10 15.84
C ILE A 271 0.34 -19.67 14.42
N ASP A 272 0.06 -20.59 13.51
CA ASP A 272 -0.32 -20.30 12.12
C ASP A 272 -1.55 -19.39 12.06
N THR A 273 -2.51 -19.57 12.97
CA THR A 273 -3.70 -18.72 13.07
C THR A 273 -3.33 -17.30 13.50
N ALA A 274 -2.46 -17.16 14.50
CA ALA A 274 -1.99 -15.86 14.95
C ALA A 274 -1.15 -15.13 13.86
N GLU A 275 -0.32 -15.87 13.12
CA GLU A 275 0.45 -15.34 11.98
C GLU A 275 -0.49 -14.85 10.88
N LYS A 276 -1.46 -15.66 10.46
CA LYS A 276 -2.44 -15.29 9.43
C LYS A 276 -3.30 -14.10 9.85
N ASP A 277 -3.71 -14.03 11.12
CA ASP A 277 -4.45 -12.89 11.65
C ASP A 277 -3.60 -11.61 11.54
N TYR A 278 -2.33 -11.67 11.95
CA TYR A 278 -1.42 -10.54 11.82
C TYR A 278 -1.22 -10.12 10.36
N GLU A 279 -0.92 -11.05 9.46
CA GLU A 279 -0.77 -10.77 8.03
C GLU A 279 -2.04 -10.13 7.42
N ARG A 280 -3.22 -10.66 7.75
CA ARG A 280 -4.50 -10.10 7.31
C ARG A 280 -4.70 -8.67 7.81
N THR A 281 -4.34 -8.39 9.07
CA THR A 281 -4.44 -7.02 9.61
C THR A 281 -3.43 -6.06 8.96
N ILE A 282 -2.21 -6.52 8.65
CA ILE A 282 -1.24 -5.70 7.89
C ILE A 282 -1.80 -5.39 6.51
N LYS A 283 -2.25 -6.40 5.76
CA LYS A 283 -2.80 -6.20 4.40
C LYS A 283 -3.99 -5.23 4.41
N ARG A 284 -4.84 -5.31 5.44
CA ARG A 284 -5.95 -4.36 5.59
C ARG A 284 -5.47 -2.96 5.95
N GLN A 285 -4.44 -2.82 6.79
CA GLN A 285 -3.82 -1.52 7.08
C GLN A 285 -3.21 -0.88 5.83
N THR A 286 -2.46 -1.65 5.03
CA THR A 286 -1.84 -1.15 3.79
C THR A 286 -2.88 -0.72 2.79
N ASN A 287 -3.98 -1.47 2.65
CA ASN A 287 -5.08 -1.10 1.77
C ASN A 287 -5.80 0.18 2.23
N LEU A 288 -6.00 0.36 3.55
CA LEU A 288 -6.57 1.59 4.09
C LEU A 288 -5.64 2.80 3.91
N ALA A 289 -4.33 2.60 4.10
CA ALA A 289 -3.33 3.64 3.87
C ALA A 289 -3.24 4.03 2.39
N ALA A 290 -3.42 3.07 1.47
CA ALA A 290 -3.44 3.27 0.02
C ALA A 290 -4.83 3.65 -0.53
N SER A 291 -5.75 4.17 0.30
CA SER A 291 -7.09 4.52 -0.15
C SER A 291 -7.06 5.61 -1.24
N ALA A 292 -7.83 5.41 -2.30
CA ALA A 292 -7.89 6.33 -3.44
C ALA A 292 -8.26 7.77 -3.05
N PRO A 293 -9.26 8.03 -2.18
CA PRO A 293 -9.60 9.40 -1.78
C PRO A 293 -8.43 10.14 -1.12
N LEU A 294 -7.64 9.44 -0.30
CA LEU A 294 -6.47 10.03 0.37
C LEU A 294 -5.39 10.37 -0.64
N LYS A 295 -5.10 9.46 -1.57
CA LYS A 295 -4.14 9.70 -2.65
C LYS A 295 -4.55 10.89 -3.52
N THR A 296 -5.78 10.90 -4.01
CA THR A 296 -6.29 11.98 -4.88
C THR A 296 -6.34 13.32 -4.15
N ALA A 297 -6.72 13.36 -2.87
CA ALA A 297 -6.70 14.60 -2.10
C ALA A 297 -5.27 15.15 -1.96
N LEU A 298 -4.29 14.30 -1.68
CA LEU A 298 -2.87 14.71 -1.61
C LEU A 298 -2.31 15.15 -2.97
N GLU A 299 -2.74 14.52 -4.07
CA GLU A 299 -2.38 14.97 -5.41
C GLU A 299 -2.97 16.36 -5.72
N LYS A 300 -4.24 16.59 -5.35
CA LYS A 300 -4.91 17.87 -5.61
C LYS A 300 -4.42 19.02 -4.75
N ILE A 301 -4.02 18.78 -3.51
CA ILE A 301 -3.39 19.84 -2.70
C ILE A 301 -1.99 20.19 -3.24
N ALA A 302 -1.22 19.20 -3.68
CA ALA A 302 0.08 19.43 -4.31
C ALA A 302 -0.06 20.18 -5.65
N GLU A 303 -1.10 19.88 -6.43
CA GLU A 303 -1.45 20.61 -7.66
C GLU A 303 -1.81 22.08 -7.36
N ASP A 304 -2.64 22.34 -6.34
CA ASP A 304 -2.98 23.71 -5.91
C ASP A 304 -1.73 24.51 -5.51
N GLU A 305 -0.85 23.93 -4.70
CA GLU A 305 0.40 24.55 -4.26
C GLU A 305 1.36 24.80 -5.42
N SER A 306 1.50 23.84 -6.33
CA SER A 306 2.37 23.96 -7.51
C SER A 306 1.92 25.11 -8.42
N ILE A 307 0.62 25.18 -8.73
CA ILE A 307 0.06 26.24 -9.59
C ILE A 307 0.27 27.60 -8.92
N ARG A 308 -0.05 27.74 -7.63
CA ARG A 308 0.13 29.03 -6.93
C ARG A 308 1.58 29.48 -6.93
N ARG A 309 2.51 28.56 -6.67
CA ARG A 309 3.94 28.86 -6.64
C ARG A 309 4.46 29.25 -8.02
N GLU A 310 4.00 28.59 -9.07
CA GLU A 310 4.35 28.95 -10.44
C GLU A 310 3.93 30.39 -10.75
N TYR A 311 2.69 30.75 -10.44
CA TYR A 311 2.16 32.09 -10.68
C TYR A 311 2.83 33.16 -9.82
N GLU A 312 3.22 32.85 -8.57
CA GLU A 312 4.03 33.73 -7.74
C GLU A 312 5.39 34.04 -8.39
N VAL A 313 6.09 33.01 -8.88
CA VAL A 313 7.37 33.18 -9.58
C VAL A 313 7.20 33.96 -10.89
N ARG A 314 6.11 33.73 -11.63
CA ARG A 314 5.77 34.53 -12.83
C ARG A 314 5.54 36.00 -12.49
N GLY A 315 4.85 36.29 -11.39
CA GLY A 315 4.66 37.66 -10.91
C GLY A 315 5.97 38.37 -10.58
N GLN A 316 6.89 37.70 -9.88
CA GLN A 316 8.22 38.22 -9.58
C GLN A 316 9.04 38.45 -10.85
N ALA A 317 8.99 37.50 -11.80
CA ALA A 317 9.68 37.64 -13.08
C ALA A 317 9.12 38.83 -13.91
N ALA A 318 7.81 39.04 -13.88
CA ALA A 318 7.17 40.17 -14.54
C ALA A 318 7.57 41.52 -13.90
N LEU A 319 7.61 41.62 -12.57
CA LEU A 319 8.14 42.78 -11.85
C LEU A 319 9.56 43.13 -12.32
N LEU A 320 10.48 42.16 -12.29
CA LEU A 320 11.87 42.34 -12.71
C LEU A 320 11.98 42.74 -14.20
N THR A 321 11.03 42.29 -15.03
CA THR A 321 10.96 42.68 -16.44
C THR A 321 10.64 44.17 -16.60
N TYR A 322 9.68 44.69 -15.82
CA TYR A 322 9.37 46.13 -15.80
C TYR A 322 10.52 46.96 -15.22
N GLU A 323 11.23 46.47 -14.19
CA GLU A 323 12.43 47.13 -13.67
C GLU A 323 13.53 47.20 -14.75
N GLY A 324 13.78 46.10 -15.46
CA GLY A 324 14.73 46.08 -16.57
C GLY A 324 14.33 46.99 -17.74
N LEU A 325 13.03 47.08 -18.02
CA LEU A 325 12.48 47.98 -19.04
C LEU A 325 12.66 49.44 -18.66
N LYS A 326 12.42 49.80 -17.40
CA LYS A 326 12.71 51.13 -16.85
C LYS A 326 14.16 51.52 -17.13
N HIS A 327 15.12 50.67 -16.76
CA HIS A 327 16.53 50.94 -17.04
C HIS A 327 16.85 51.06 -18.54
N ARG A 328 16.16 50.29 -19.40
CA ARG A 328 16.34 50.36 -20.85
C ARG A 328 15.84 51.69 -21.42
N VAL A 329 14.68 52.16 -20.99
CA VAL A 329 14.09 53.45 -21.42
C VAL A 329 15.02 54.59 -21.02
N LEU A 330 15.53 54.60 -19.79
CA LEU A 330 16.47 55.62 -19.32
C LEU A 330 17.76 55.62 -20.14
N ARG A 331 18.33 54.43 -20.41
CA ARG A 331 19.55 54.29 -21.21
C ARG A 331 19.39 54.76 -22.66
N ARG A 332 18.20 54.59 -23.26
CA ARG A 332 17.90 55.06 -24.62
C ARG A 332 17.68 56.57 -24.71
N ASN A 333 17.41 57.22 -23.57
CA ASN A 333 17.09 58.64 -23.51
C ASN A 333 18.08 59.43 -22.61
N PRO A 334 19.40 59.37 -22.91
CA PRO A 334 20.42 59.98 -22.05
C PRO A 334 20.35 61.51 -22.00
N GLY A 335 19.74 62.15 -23.02
CA GLY A 335 19.52 63.59 -23.03
C GLY A 335 18.66 64.06 -21.86
N VAL A 336 17.67 63.25 -21.45
CA VAL A 336 16.69 63.56 -20.40
C VAL A 336 17.10 62.99 -19.05
N ALA A 337 17.50 61.71 -19.00
CA ALA A 337 17.83 61.03 -17.75
C ALA A 337 19.29 61.24 -17.29
N GLY A 338 20.12 61.87 -18.13
CA GLY A 338 21.56 61.94 -17.95
C GLY A 338 22.27 60.66 -18.41
N HIS A 339 23.59 60.75 -18.53
CA HIS A 339 24.43 59.56 -18.63
C HIS A 339 24.58 58.92 -17.24
N SER A 340 24.82 57.61 -17.20
CA SER A 340 25.01 56.75 -16.01
C SER A 340 25.60 57.46 -14.78
N PRO A 341 25.31 56.97 -13.54
CA PRO A 341 25.81 57.59 -12.31
C PRO A 341 27.28 57.94 -12.46
N ALA A 342 27.59 59.23 -12.33
CA ALA A 342 28.96 59.70 -12.40
C ALA A 342 29.78 58.85 -11.43
N HIS A 343 30.71 58.04 -11.94
CA HIS A 343 31.74 57.51 -11.07
C HIS A 343 32.34 58.71 -10.36
N ALA A 344 32.41 58.66 -9.03
CA ALA A 344 33.15 59.64 -8.26
C ALA A 344 34.48 59.82 -8.99
N PRO A 345 34.85 61.05 -9.39
CA PRO A 345 35.98 61.25 -10.29
C PRO A 345 37.17 60.52 -9.69
N GLU A 346 37.69 59.51 -10.41
CA GLU A 346 38.94 58.88 -10.00
C GLU A 346 39.93 60.01 -9.81
N PRO A 347 40.62 60.07 -8.65
CA PRO A 347 41.58 61.13 -8.41
C PRO A 347 42.57 61.09 -9.55
N VAL A 348 42.65 62.17 -10.33
CA VAL A 348 43.56 62.29 -11.46
C VAL A 348 44.95 61.87 -11.00
N VAL A 349 45.42 60.74 -11.52
CA VAL A 349 46.73 60.17 -11.17
C VAL A 349 47.78 61.25 -11.42
N GLY A 350 48.43 61.72 -10.34
CA GLY A 350 49.45 62.77 -10.39
C GLY A 350 49.10 64.08 -9.67
N ARG A 351 47.87 64.30 -9.21
CA ARG A 351 47.56 65.43 -8.31
C ARG A 351 47.48 64.99 -6.85
N ARG A 352 48.56 65.22 -6.10
CA ARG A 352 48.49 65.26 -4.62
C ARG A 352 47.66 66.48 -4.23
N ALA A 353 46.61 66.28 -3.44
CA ALA A 353 45.99 67.37 -2.71
C ALA A 353 47.09 68.07 -1.88
N ARG A 354 47.23 69.39 -2.04
CA ARG A 354 48.13 70.20 -1.22
C ARG A 354 47.59 70.15 0.20
N ALA A 355 48.20 69.32 1.04
CA ALA A 355 48.15 69.52 2.47
C ALA A 355 48.99 70.76 2.78
N ASP A 356 48.36 71.69 3.49
CA ASP A 356 48.94 72.84 4.16
C ASP A 356 49.17 74.12 3.34
N GLY A 357 48.57 75.20 3.88
CA GLY A 357 48.68 76.56 3.38
C GLY A 357 47.83 77.54 4.16
N SER A 358 47.97 77.55 5.49
CA SER A 358 47.57 78.66 6.37
C SER A 358 48.07 80.01 5.83
N GLY A 359 47.20 81.03 5.81
CA GLY A 359 47.65 82.41 5.62
C GLY A 359 46.55 83.42 5.30
N VAL A 360 45.88 83.89 6.37
CA VAL A 360 45.06 85.12 6.51
C VAL A 360 43.75 85.20 5.74
#